data_AF-A0A846BYL9-F1
#
_entry.id   AF-A0A846BYL9-F1
#
_cell.length_a   1.000
_cell.length_b   1.000
_cell.length_c   1.000
_cell.angle_alpha   90.00
_cell.angle_beta   90.00
_cell.angle_gamma   90.00
#
_symmetry.space_group_name_H-M   'P 1'
#
loop_
_entity.id
_entity.type
_entity.pdbx_description
1 polymer ?
#
loop_
_entity_poly.entity_id
_entity_poly.type
_entity_poly.pdbx_seq_one_letter_code
_entity_poly.pdbx_strand_id
1 'polypeptide(L)'
;MLLFVGIAGGTKGELDKAIADFTQALKINPEYAEAYIIPGIAYFKLGDQQKTIQDFKKAAELYAEQGNTAKQQQILELLKTL
;
A
#
# COMPACT_ATOMS: atom_id res chain seq x y z
N MET A 1 -5.62 -0.36 16.37
CA MET A 1 -5.27 -1.78 16.50
C MET A 1 -4.24 -2.09 15.41
N LEU A 2 -3.06 -2.55 15.81
CA LEU A 2 -1.81 -2.51 15.06
C LEU A 2 -1.77 -3.50 13.88
N LEU A 3 -2.11 -3.07 12.66
CA LEU A 3 -1.92 -3.88 11.44
C LEU A 3 -0.47 -3.87 10.90
N PHE A 4 0.39 -2.99 11.43
CA PHE A 4 1.74 -2.78 10.89
C PHE A 4 2.76 -3.87 11.26
N VAL A 5 2.54 -4.63 12.32
CA VAL A 5 3.48 -5.69 12.75
C VAL A 5 3.33 -6.95 11.88
N GLY A 6 2.11 -7.25 11.41
CA GLY A 6 1.83 -8.45 10.61
C GLY A 6 2.46 -8.40 9.21
N ILE A 7 2.52 -7.25 8.56
CA ILE A 7 3.12 -7.13 7.22
C ILE A 7 4.65 -7.14 7.23
N ALA A 8 5.32 -6.70 8.31
CA ALA A 8 6.78 -6.58 8.34
C ALA A 8 7.52 -7.94 8.25
N GLY A 9 6.90 -9.03 8.70
CA GLY A 9 7.44 -10.40 8.61
C GLY A 9 6.37 -11.47 8.35
N GLY A 10 5.23 -11.08 7.81
CA GLY A 10 4.06 -11.94 7.66
C GLY A 10 4.27 -13.10 6.71
N THR A 11 3.63 -14.21 7.01
CA THR A 11 3.51 -15.35 6.09
C THR A 11 2.73 -14.93 4.83
N LYS A 12 2.90 -15.66 3.73
CA LYS A 12 2.14 -15.41 2.49
C LYS A 12 0.63 -15.29 2.75
N GLY A 13 0.06 -16.14 3.61
CA GLY A 13 -1.36 -16.09 3.96
C GLY A 13 -1.79 -14.82 4.68
N GLU A 14 -0.92 -14.26 5.53
CA GLU A 14 -1.19 -12.98 6.21
C GLU A 14 -1.11 -11.80 5.23
N LEU A 15 -0.18 -11.85 4.28
CA LEU A 15 -0.07 -10.86 3.21
C LEU A 15 -1.28 -10.90 2.27
N ASP A 16 -1.70 -12.10 1.84
CA ASP A 16 -2.91 -12.30 1.04
C ASP A 16 -4.16 -11.80 1.77
N LYS A 17 -4.27 -12.06 3.08
CA LYS A 17 -5.37 -11.54 3.90
C LYS A 17 -5.35 -10.02 3.99
N ALA A 18 -4.19 -9.42 4.23
CA ALA A 18 -4.06 -7.96 4.26
C ALA A 18 -4.51 -7.35 2.93
N ILE A 19 -4.04 -7.90 1.80
CA ILE A 19 -4.47 -7.45 0.47
C ILE A 19 -6.01 -7.52 0.34
N ALA A 20 -6.63 -8.61 0.78
CA ALA A 20 -8.08 -8.77 0.70
C ALA A 20 -8.83 -7.74 1.57
N ASP A 21 -8.42 -7.57 2.83
CA ASP A 21 -9.04 -6.65 3.78
C ASP A 21 -8.96 -5.20 3.27
N PHE A 22 -7.79 -4.77 2.78
CA PHE A 22 -7.60 -3.43 2.24
C PHE A 22 -8.29 -3.23 0.90
N THR A 23 -8.40 -4.26 0.06
CA THR A 23 -9.22 -4.21 -1.16
C THR A 23 -10.70 -3.97 -0.84
N GLN A 24 -11.22 -4.56 0.24
CA GLN A 24 -12.59 -4.28 0.70
C GLN A 24 -12.73 -2.85 1.22
N ALA A 25 -11.74 -2.34 1.97
CA ALA A 25 -11.73 -0.95 2.41
C ALA A 25 -11.81 0.03 1.23
N LEU A 26 -11.07 -0.26 0.14
CA LEU A 26 -11.08 0.54 -1.08
C LEU A 26 -12.41 0.52 -1.85
N LYS A 27 -13.23 -0.54 -1.68
CA LYS A 27 -14.60 -0.55 -2.21
C LYS A 27 -15.54 0.40 -1.46
N ILE A 28 -15.26 0.64 -0.18
CA ILE A 28 -16.05 1.53 0.68
C ILE A 28 -15.59 2.96 0.47
N ASN A 29 -14.27 3.19 0.46
CA ASN A 29 -13.67 4.49 0.21
C ASN A 29 -12.47 4.36 -0.74
N PRO A 30 -12.67 4.61 -2.05
CA PRO A 30 -11.60 4.53 -3.04
C PRO A 30 -10.57 5.66 -2.91
N GLU A 31 -10.85 6.70 -2.12
CA GLU A 31 -9.93 7.83 -1.91
C GLU A 31 -9.05 7.65 -0.66
N TYR A 32 -9.15 6.50 0.01
CA TYR A 32 -8.35 6.21 1.18
C TYR A 32 -6.91 5.79 0.81
N ALA A 33 -6.04 6.80 0.64
CA ALA A 33 -4.65 6.64 0.21
C ALA A 33 -3.86 5.57 1.00
N GLU A 34 -4.06 5.46 2.31
CA GLU A 34 -3.33 4.50 3.15
C GLU A 34 -3.72 3.05 2.87
N ALA A 35 -4.95 2.80 2.38
CA ALA A 35 -5.39 1.47 1.97
C ALA A 35 -4.73 0.99 0.67
N TYR A 36 -4.02 1.85 -0.06
CA TYR A 36 -3.15 1.45 -1.17
C TYR A 36 -1.70 1.17 -0.73
N ILE A 37 -1.23 1.73 0.40
CA ILE A 37 0.13 1.46 0.91
C ILE A 37 0.26 0.01 1.37
N ILE A 38 -0.70 -0.48 2.16
CA ILE A 38 -0.56 -1.79 2.82
C ILE A 38 -0.52 -2.93 1.79
N PRO A 39 -1.42 -3.00 0.78
CA PRO A 39 -1.32 -3.97 -0.30
C PRO A 39 -0.03 -3.83 -1.10
N GLY A 40 0.42 -2.61 -1.41
CA GLY A 40 1.69 -2.41 -2.11
C GLY A 40 2.89 -2.97 -1.35
N ILE A 41 2.95 -2.80 -0.02
CA ILE A 41 4.00 -3.43 0.82
C ILE A 41 3.88 -4.96 0.80
N ALA A 42 2.66 -5.49 0.85
CA ALA A 42 2.43 -6.93 0.80
C ALA A 42 2.86 -7.51 -0.55
N TYR A 43 2.51 -6.87 -1.66
CA TYR A 43 2.95 -7.25 -3.01
C TYR A 43 4.46 -7.18 -3.17
N PHE A 44 5.11 -6.16 -2.61
CA PHE A 44 6.57 -6.05 -2.63
C PHE A 44 7.22 -7.25 -1.93
N LYS A 45 6.70 -7.65 -0.77
CA LYS A 45 7.16 -8.83 -0.03
C LYS A 45 6.88 -10.15 -0.73
N LEU A 46 5.80 -10.22 -1.52
CA LEU A 46 5.47 -11.36 -2.37
C LEU A 46 6.27 -11.38 -3.68
N GLY A 47 7.07 -10.34 -3.96
CA GLY A 47 7.83 -10.19 -5.21
C GLY A 47 7.00 -9.73 -6.40
N ASP A 48 5.75 -9.31 -6.20
CA ASP A 48 4.89 -8.77 -7.25
C ASP A 48 5.14 -7.26 -7.42
N GLN A 49 6.25 -6.96 -8.10
CA GLN A 49 6.69 -5.59 -8.32
C GLN A 49 5.69 -4.77 -9.17
N GLN A 50 5.00 -5.41 -10.12
CA GLN A 50 4.03 -4.72 -10.97
C GLN A 50 2.86 -4.17 -10.14
N LYS A 51 2.27 -5.00 -9.27
CA LYS A 51 1.18 -4.56 -8.39
C LYS A 51 1.66 -3.56 -7.35
N THR A 52 2.86 -3.75 -6.82
CA THR A 52 3.50 -2.77 -5.91
C THR A 52 3.54 -1.38 -6.54
N ILE A 53 4.05 -1.28 -7.77
CA ILE A 53 4.15 0.01 -8.48
C ILE A 53 2.77 0.62 -8.69
N GLN A 54 1.77 -0.19 -9.10
CA GLN A 54 0.41 0.28 -9.33
C GLN A 54 -0.21 0.89 -8.07
N ASP A 55 -0.18 0.16 -6.95
CA ASP A 55 -0.80 0.60 -5.71
C ASP A 55 -0.06 1.80 -5.09
N PHE A 56 1.27 1.79 -5.13
CA PHE A 56 2.06 2.93 -4.65
C PHE A 56 1.85 4.19 -5.50
N LYS A 57 1.75 4.08 -6.82
CA LYS A 57 1.40 5.24 -7.65
C LYS A 57 0.05 5.82 -7.26
N LYS A 58 -0.96 4.97 -7.09
CA LYS A 58 -2.30 5.44 -6.71
C LYS A 58 -2.31 6.10 -5.33
N ALA A 59 -1.58 5.53 -4.37
CA ALA A 59 -1.40 6.14 -3.05
C ALA A 59 -0.74 7.53 -3.16
N ALA A 60 0.32 7.67 -3.96
CA ALA A 60 1.03 8.93 -4.15
C ALA A 60 0.14 10.01 -4.81
N GLU A 61 -0.68 9.63 -5.79
CA GLU A 61 -1.68 10.52 -6.40
C GLU A 61 -2.68 11.03 -5.35
N LEU A 62 -3.29 10.13 -4.58
CA LEU A 62 -4.27 10.50 -3.57
C LEU A 62 -3.66 11.37 -2.46
N TYR A 63 -2.43 11.09 -2.03
CA TYR A 63 -1.75 11.96 -1.07
C TYR A 63 -1.41 13.34 -1.64
N ALA A 64 -1.11 13.45 -2.94
CA ALA A 64 -0.94 14.74 -3.59
C ALA A 64 -2.25 15.53 -3.60
N GLU A 65 -3.37 14.88 -3.94
CA GLU A 65 -4.71 15.48 -3.93
C GLU A 65 -5.13 15.92 -2.52
N GLN A 66 -4.74 15.16 -1.49
CA GLN A 66 -4.96 15.51 -0.08
C GLN A 66 -4.00 16.57 0.47
N GLY A 67 -3.03 17.04 -0.33
CA GLY A 67 -1.99 17.98 0.11
C GLY A 67 -0.95 17.38 1.08
N ASN A 68 -0.93 16.06 1.24
CA ASN A 68 0.00 15.34 2.11
C ASN A 68 1.30 15.00 1.36
N THR A 69 2.08 16.04 1.08
CA THR A 69 3.33 15.96 0.32
C THR A 69 4.39 15.10 1.00
N ALA A 70 4.40 15.02 2.34
CA ALA A 70 5.32 14.18 3.08
C ALA A 70 5.10 12.68 2.78
N LYS A 71 3.85 12.21 2.89
CA LYS A 71 3.50 10.81 2.56
C LYS A 71 3.73 10.51 1.08
N GLN A 72 3.36 11.45 0.20
CA GLN A 72 3.65 11.33 -1.22
C GLN A 72 5.15 11.12 -1.47
N GLN A 73 6.02 11.97 -0.91
CA GLN A 73 7.47 11.84 -1.09
C GLN A 73 8.00 10.50 -0.57
N GLN A 74 7.51 10.03 0.58
CA GLN A 74 7.88 8.70 1.09
C GLN A 74 7.55 7.59 0.08
N ILE A 75 6.38 7.66 -0.56
CA ILE A 75 5.98 6.65 -1.55
C ILE A 75 6.81 6.75 -2.82
N LEU A 76 7.11 7.97 -3.27
CA LEU A 76 8.00 8.18 -4.42
C LEU A 76 9.41 7.65 -4.15
N GLU A 77 9.92 7.77 -2.92
CA GLU A 77 11.19 7.17 -2.51
C GLU A 77 11.13 5.65 -2.57
N LEU A 78 10.05 5.04 -2.05
CA LEU A 78 9.85 3.59 -2.13
C LEU A 78 9.80 3.11 -3.58
N LEU A 79 9.11 3.83 -4.46
CA LEU A 79 9.04 3.52 -5.89
C LEU A 79 10.40 3.53 -6.60
N LYS A 80 11.38 4.31 -6.12
CA LYS A 80 12.75 4.31 -6.67
C LYS A 80 13.56 3.07 -6.27
N THR A 81 13.14 2.37 -5.23
CA THR A 81 13.83 1.18 -4.72
C THR A 81 13.33 -0.14 -5.31
N LEU A 82 12.29 -0.07 -6.15
CA LEU A 82 11.72 -1.18 -6.91
C LEU A 82 12.45 -1.32 -8.24
#